data_AF-A0A538RCC3-F1
#
_entry.id   AF-A0A538RCC3-F1
#
_cell.length_a   1.000
_cell.length_b   1.000
_cell.length_c   1.000
_cell.angle_alpha   90.00
_cell.angle_beta   90.00
_cell.angle_gamma   90.00
#
_symmetry.space_group_name_H-M   'P 1'
#
loop_
_entity.id
_entity.type
_entity.pdbx_description
1 polymer ?
#
loop_
_entity_poly.entity_id
_entity_poly.type
_entity_poly.pdbx_seq_one_letter_code
_entity_poly.pdbx_strand_id
1 'polypeptide(L)' 'MPHSQAESAVERFGRGVLWQLQAGLCLSGVSRNGGRLARQLLGWIEHYNHQAPHSALGMQSPAECYAEWLVRNKTRPFQN' A
#
# COMPACT_ATOMS: atom_id res chain seq x y z
N MET A 1 10.94 18.75 -16.42
CA MET A 1 9.63 18.68 -15.76
C MET A 1 9.88 18.25 -14.32
N PRO A 2 9.53 19.04 -13.29
CA PRO A 2 9.64 18.56 -11.92
C PRO A 2 8.58 17.47 -11.69
N HIS A 3 9.03 16.27 -11.30
CA HIS A 3 8.17 15.17 -10.90
C HIS A 3 7.28 15.63 -9.74
N SER A 4 5.97 15.43 -9.86
CA SER A 4 5.06 15.81 -8.78
C SER A 4 5.34 14.95 -7.53
N GLN A 5 5.13 15.51 -6.34
CA GLN A 5 5.32 14.80 -5.09
C GLN A 5 4.49 13.49 -5.02
N ALA A 6 3.32 13.49 -5.66
CA ALA A 6 2.44 12.33 -5.79
C ALA A 6 3.07 11.21 -6.64
N GLU A 7 3.68 11.54 -7.78
CA GLU A 7 4.38 10.54 -8.62
C GLU A 7 5.56 9.92 -7.87
N SER A 8 6.31 10.71 -7.10
CA SER A 8 7.39 10.20 -6.25
C SER A 8 6.89 9.22 -5.17
N ALA A 9 5.71 9.46 -4.60
CA ALA A 9 5.09 8.57 -3.62
C ALA A 9 4.63 7.25 -4.24
N VAL A 10 4.00 7.30 -5.42
CA VAL A 10 3.57 6.10 -6.17
C VAL A 10 4.76 5.23 -6.55
N GLU A 11 5.86 5.83 -7.02
CA GLU A 11 7.08 5.08 -7.32
C GLU A 11 7.72 4.44 -6.08
N ARG A 12 7.74 5.14 -4.95
CA ARG A 12 8.25 4.59 -3.68
C ARG A 12 7.40 3.41 -3.22
N PHE A 13 6.08 3.53 -3.31
CA PHE A 13 5.16 2.44 -3.03
C PHE A 13 5.42 1.23 -3.95
N GLY A 14 5.51 1.44 -5.26
CA GLY A 14 5.80 0.39 -6.23
C GLY A 14 7.11 -0.35 -5.97
N ARG A 15 8.17 0.38 -5.58
CA ARG A 15 9.46 -0.22 -5.19
C ARG A 15 9.35 -1.05 -3.89
N GLY A 16 8.57 -0.60 -2.92
CA GLY A 16 8.31 -1.34 -1.68
C GLY A 16 7.59 -2.67 -1.92
N VAL A 17 6.55 -2.65 -2.77
CA VAL A 17 5.81 -3.85 -3.18
C VAL A 17 6.75 -4.87 -3.83
N LEU A 18 7.56 -4.41 -4.78
CA LEU A 18 8.50 -5.27 -5.50
C LEU A 18 9.51 -5.92 -4.54
N TRP A 19 10.06 -5.15 -3.59
CA TRP A 19 11.02 -5.67 -2.61
C TRP A 19 10.40 -6.73 -1.70
N GLN A 20 9.20 -6.51 -1.19
CA GLN A 20 8.52 -7.46 -0.29
C GLN A 20 8.06 -8.73 -1.04
N LEU A 21 7.62 -8.60 -2.29
CA LEU A 21 7.35 -9.75 -3.14
C LEU A 21 8.62 -10.55 -3.46
N GLN A 22 9.72 -9.89 -3.80
CA GLN A 22 11.01 -10.57 -3.98
C GLN A 22 11.46 -11.28 -2.71
N ALA A 23 11.36 -10.65 -1.53
CA ALA A 23 11.68 -11.28 -0.25
C ALA A 23 10.80 -12.53 0.01
N GLY A 24 9.49 -12.44 -0.26
CA GLY A 24 8.56 -13.57 -0.13
C GLY A 24 8.83 -14.71 -1.11
N LEU A 25 9.23 -14.39 -2.35
CA LEU A 25 9.64 -15.38 -3.36
C LEU A 25 10.97 -16.06 -3.00
N CYS A 26 11.95 -15.31 -2.49
CA CYS A 26 13.23 -15.84 -2.03
C CYS A 26 13.07 -16.82 -0.86
N LEU A 27 12.14 -16.55 0.06
CA LEU A 27 11.85 -17.42 1.21
C LEU A 27 11.09 -18.71 0.84
N SER A 28 10.42 -18.76 -0.33
CA SER A 28 9.53 -19.87 -0.71
C SER A 28 10.10 -20.85 -1.76
N GLY A 29 11.32 -20.64 -2.24
CA GLY A 29 12.12 -21.62 -2.99
C GLY A 29 11.62 -22.12 -4.36
N VAL A 30 10.47 -21.67 -4.88
CA VAL A 30 9.80 -22.20 -6.11
C VAL A 30 8.82 -21.11 -6.63
N SER A 31 8.52 -20.82 -7.90
CA SER A 31 8.86 -21.28 -9.26
C SER A 31 8.16 -20.33 -10.28
N ARG A 32 8.50 -20.44 -11.57
CA ARG A 32 8.06 -19.71 -12.80
C ARG A 32 6.54 -19.57 -13.07
N ASN A 33 5.64 -19.71 -12.08
CA ASN A 33 4.18 -19.67 -12.28
C ASN A 33 3.57 -18.32 -11.88
N GLY A 34 3.23 -17.49 -12.88
CA GLY A 34 2.62 -16.16 -12.69
C GLY A 34 1.31 -16.16 -11.88
N GLY A 35 0.53 -17.24 -11.89
CA GLY A 35 -0.70 -17.35 -11.09
C GLY A 35 -0.49 -17.51 -9.57
N ARG A 36 0.72 -17.92 -9.12
CA ARG A 36 1.08 -17.92 -7.70
C ARG A 36 1.52 -16.52 -7.26
N LEU A 37 2.30 -15.84 -8.10
CA LEU A 37 2.72 -14.46 -7.87
C LEU A 37 1.53 -13.51 -7.76
N ALA A 38 0.54 -13.63 -8.66
CA ALA A 38 -0.67 -12.82 -8.62
C ALA A 38 -1.45 -13.00 -7.30
N ARG A 39 -1.58 -14.24 -6.80
CA ARG A 39 -2.23 -14.51 -5.51
C ARG A 39 -1.43 -13.99 -4.32
N GLN A 40 -0.10 -14.10 -4.36
CA GLN A 40 0.77 -13.52 -3.33
C GLN A 40 0.69 -11.99 -3.33
N LEU A 41 0.62 -11.35 -4.50
CA LEU A 41 0.42 -9.91 -4.62
C LEU A 41 -0.95 -9.50 -4.07
N LEU A 42 -2.02 -10.22 -4.38
CA LEU A 42 -3.35 -9.91 -3.82
C LEU A 42 -3.36 -10.03 -2.29
N GLY A 43 -2.82 -11.11 -1.74
CA GLY A 43 -2.72 -11.28 -0.28
C GLY A 43 -1.83 -10.22 0.37
N TRP A 44 -0.77 -9.79 -0.32
CA TRP A 44 0.08 -8.70 0.14
C TRP A 44 -0.67 -7.36 0.16
N ILE A 45 -1.42 -7.03 -0.90
CA ILE A 45 -2.21 -5.79 -0.97
C ILE A 45 -3.25 -5.77 0.16
N GLU A 46 -3.94 -6.88 0.39
CA GLU A 46 -4.91 -7.00 1.48
C GLU A 46 -4.27 -6.77 2.84
N HIS A 47 -3.15 -7.45 3.12
CA HIS A 47 -2.43 -7.27 4.38
C HIS A 47 -1.90 -5.83 4.54
N TYR A 48 -1.29 -5.27 3.50
CA TYR A 48 -0.79 -3.89 3.51
C TYR A 48 -1.89 -2.89 3.84
N ASN A 49 -3.04 -3.01 3.17
CA ASN A 49 -4.12 -2.03 3.33
C ASN A 49 -4.85 -2.14 4.66
N HIS A 50 -4.98 -3.35 5.23
CA HIS A 50 -5.88 -3.58 6.37
C HIS A 50 -5.18 -3.96 7.68
N GLN A 51 -3.92 -4.40 7.63
CA GLN A 51 -3.27 -5.01 8.80
C GLN A 51 -1.89 -4.44 9.07
N ALA A 52 -1.18 -3.91 8.06
CA ALA A 52 0.16 -3.39 8.23
C ALA A 52 0.14 -2.00 8.89
N PRO A 53 0.70 -1.83 10.10
CA PRO A 53 0.82 -0.51 10.71
C PRO A 53 1.93 0.29 10.02
N HIS A 54 1.68 1.58 9.78
CA HIS A 54 2.66 2.47 9.15
C HIS A 54 3.00 3.66 10.05
N SER A 55 4.29 3.84 10.35
CA SER A 55 4.76 4.97 11.15
C SER A 55 4.41 6.33 10.54
N ALA A 56 4.43 6.44 9.20
CA ALA A 56 4.00 7.62 8.47
C ALA A 56 2.49 7.92 8.64
N LEU A 57 1.69 6.93 9.01
CA LEU A 57 0.26 7.03 9.30
C LEU A 57 -0.04 6.95 10.81
N GLY A 58 0.96 7.21 11.68
CA GLY A 58 0.75 7.14 13.13
C GLY A 58 0.48 5.72 13.64
N MET A 59 1.11 4.72 13.04
CA MET A 59 0.91 3.29 13.29
C MET A 59 -0.46 2.74 12.85
N GLN A 60 -1.23 3.52 12.09
CA GLN A 60 -2.45 3.04 11.45
C GLN A 60 -2.16 2.31 10.14
N SER A 61 -3.07 1.42 9.76
CA SER A 61 -3.13 0.89 8.40
C SER A 61 -3.65 1.95 7.41
N PRO A 62 -3.37 1.80 6.10
CA PRO A 62 -3.94 2.68 5.07
C PRO A 62 -5.46 2.78 5.10
N ALA A 63 -6.16 1.66 5.35
CA ALA A 63 -7.62 1.64 5.42
C ALA A 63 -8.15 2.42 6.62
N GLU A 64 -7.52 2.31 7.79
CA GLU A 64 -7.88 3.08 8.98
C GLU A 64 -7.66 4.58 8.75
N CYS A 65 -6.50 4.95 8.20
CA CYS A 65 -6.21 6.35 7.88
C CYS A 65 -7.23 6.93 6.88
N TYR A 66 -7.60 6.16 5.86
CA TYR A 66 -8.62 6.58 4.89
C TYR A 66 -10.01 6.69 5.52
N ALA A 67 -10.39 5.77 6.40
CA ALA A 67 -11.66 5.84 7.13
C ALA A 67 -11.73 7.09 8.02
N GLU A 68 -10.65 7.41 8.73
CA GLU A 68 -10.57 8.66 9.50
C GLU A 68 -10.66 9.90 8.61
N TRP A 69 -9.94 9.92 7.50
CA TRP A 69 -10.00 11.01 6.53
C TRP A 69 -11.43 11.19 6.01
N LEU A 70 -12.14 10.11 5.68
CA LEU A 70 -13.53 10.17 5.26
C LEU A 70 -14.43 10.79 6.32
N VAL A 71 -14.29 10.40 7.60
CA VAL A 71 -15.08 10.97 8.71
C VAL A 71 -14.77 12.47 8.88
N ARG A 72 -13.50 12.86 8.82
CA ARG A 72 -13.06 14.25 8.96
C ARG A 72 -13.46 15.15 7.79
N ASN A 73 -13.63 14.59 6.59
CA ASN A 73 -14.01 15.36 5.39
C ASN A 73 -15.52 15.35 5.13
N LYS A 74 -16.26 14.33 5.59
CA LYS A 74 -17.74 14.36 5.60
C LYS A 74 -18.32 15.40 6.56
N THR A 75 -17.55 15.80 7.56
CA THR A 75 -17.95 16.78 8.59
C THR A 75 -17.54 18.21 8.27
N ARG A 76 -16.86 18.46 7.13
CA ARG A 76 -16.59 19.82 6.67
C ARG A 76 -17.79 20.32 5.85
N PRO A 77 -18.53 21.36 6.28
CA PRO A 77 -19.45 22.03 5.39
C PRO A 77 -18.63 22.59 4.22
N PHE A 78 -19.09 22.33 3.01
CA PHE A 78 -18.53 22.92 1.80
C PHE A 78 -18.60 24.45 1.94
N GLN A 79 -17.48 25.10 2.18
CA GLN A 79 -17.40 26.57 2.15
C GLN A 79 -17.00 26.97 0.73
N ASN A 80 -17.97 27.57 0.02
CA ASN A 80 -17.79 28.24 -1.27
C ASN A 80 -16.80 29.40 -1.15
#